data_AF-A0A524AJ73-F1
#
_entry.id   AF-A0A524AJ73-F1
#
_cell.length_a   1.000
_cell.length_b   1.000
_cell.length_c   1.000
_cell.angle_alpha   90.00
_cell.angle_beta   90.00
_cell.angle_gamma   90.00
#
_symmetry.space_group_name_H-M   'P 1'
#
loop_
_entity.id
_entity.type
_entity.pdbx_description
1 polymer ?
#
loop_
_entity_poly.entity_id
_entity_poly.type
_entity_poly.pdbx_seq_one_letter_code
_entity_poly.pdbx_strand_id
1 'polypeptide(L)'
;DPLSIFKSQIDFIQKSGIVTAMVGVLMAPPETRLYKRLKRENRLLVDGTGTGDNTDGSTNFIPKMGYETLARGYKHVVDTIYAPNQYYERIKTFLKEYQPSNKGKFRVSLIHLIALIRTTWVLGIKEKGRMQYWKLVGWTLLKEPKFFPLSIQLAIQGFHYRKVAQKVRVSLTSDIQELERIRKPAGTQN
;
A
#
# COMPACT_ATOMS: atom_id res chain seq x y z
N ASP A 1 9.08 -2.65 17.52
CA ASP A 1 8.08 -1.58 17.51
C ASP A 1 6.88 -1.95 18.36
N PRO A 2 6.24 -0.97 19.02
CA PRO A 2 4.94 -1.15 19.67
C PRO A 2 3.84 -1.34 18.61
N LEU A 3 2.69 -1.88 19.02
CA LEU A 3 1.53 -2.07 18.13
C LEU A 3 0.96 -0.77 17.55
N SER A 4 1.20 0.36 18.23
CA SER A 4 0.79 1.69 17.75
C SER A 4 1.45 2.11 16.44
N ILE A 5 2.54 1.44 16.02
CA ILE A 5 3.28 1.78 14.80
C ILE A 5 2.40 1.77 13.54
N PHE A 6 1.45 0.85 13.43
CA PHE A 6 0.54 0.77 12.28
C PHE A 6 -0.33 2.02 12.17
N LYS A 7 -0.90 2.47 13.30
CA LYS A 7 -1.67 3.71 13.38
C LYS A 7 -0.80 4.92 13.07
N SER A 8 0.40 4.99 13.65
CA SER A 8 1.34 6.09 13.39
C SER A 8 1.70 6.21 11.91
N GLN A 9 1.91 5.09 11.20
CA GLN A 9 2.16 5.09 9.75
C GLN A 9 0.95 5.61 8.96
N ILE A 10 -0.25 5.13 9.28
CA ILE A 10 -1.49 5.61 8.65
C ILE A 10 -1.66 7.12 8.85
N ASP A 11 -1.51 7.58 10.09
CA ASP A 11 -1.65 8.99 10.45
C ASP A 11 -0.61 9.85 9.73
N PHE A 12 0.65 9.39 9.67
CA PHE A 12 1.71 10.08 8.96
C PHE A 12 1.41 10.20 7.47
N ILE A 13 1.07 9.09 6.81
CA ILE A 13 0.71 9.06 5.38
C ILE A 13 -0.47 9.98 5.09
N GLN A 14 -1.52 9.91 5.94
CA GLN A 14 -2.73 10.70 5.75
C GLN A 14 -2.48 12.20 5.91
N LYS A 15 -1.78 12.61 6.98
CA LYS A 15 -1.56 14.03 7.30
C LYS A 15 -0.56 14.69 6.36
N SER A 16 0.43 13.94 5.88
CA SER A 16 1.45 14.47 4.95
C SER A 16 1.00 14.53 3.48
N GLY A 17 -0.18 14.01 3.14
CA GLY A 17 -0.65 14.04 1.76
C GLY A 17 0.06 13.06 0.81
N ILE A 18 0.70 11.99 1.31
CA ILE A 18 1.43 11.05 0.44
C ILE A 18 0.44 10.19 -0.37
N VAL A 19 0.13 10.62 -1.59
CA VAL A 19 -0.82 9.93 -2.49
C VAL A 19 -0.30 8.59 -3.03
N THR A 20 1.02 8.45 -3.17
CA THR A 20 1.69 7.22 -3.64
C THR A 20 2.56 6.65 -2.52
N ALA A 21 1.92 6.04 -1.51
CA ALA A 21 2.61 5.45 -0.38
C ALA A 21 2.92 3.98 -0.63
N MET A 22 4.19 3.63 -0.84
CA MET A 22 4.63 2.23 -1.01
C MET A 22 4.95 1.62 0.36
N VAL A 23 3.94 1.12 1.04
CA VAL A 23 4.12 0.40 2.31
C VAL A 23 4.37 -1.08 2.03
N GLY A 24 5.46 -1.62 2.57
CA GLY A 24 5.82 -3.03 2.43
C GLY A 24 6.34 -3.60 3.75
N VAL A 25 6.37 -4.92 3.84
CA VAL A 25 6.95 -5.63 4.98
C VAL A 25 8.46 -5.78 4.75
N LEU A 26 9.24 -5.56 5.81
CA LEU A 26 10.70 -5.60 5.72
C LEU A 26 11.18 -7.02 5.46
N MET A 27 12.07 -7.16 4.48
CA MET A 27 12.95 -8.31 4.30
C MET A 27 14.36 -7.95 4.72
N ALA A 28 15.13 -8.92 5.22
CA ALA A 28 16.54 -8.77 5.51
C ALA A 28 17.37 -9.40 4.39
N PRO A 29 17.92 -8.62 3.43
CA PRO A 29 18.71 -9.20 2.35
C PRO A 29 19.97 -9.90 2.90
N PRO A 30 20.43 -10.99 2.26
CA PRO A 30 21.68 -11.66 2.64
C PRO A 30 22.86 -10.69 2.74
N GLU A 31 23.83 -11.03 3.57
CA GLU A 31 25.03 -10.22 3.85
C GLU A 31 24.83 -8.85 4.52
N THR A 32 23.58 -8.38 4.67
CA THR A 32 23.32 -7.14 5.41
C THR A 32 23.61 -7.28 6.91
N ARG A 33 23.89 -6.15 7.57
CA ARG A 33 24.04 -6.10 9.03
C ARG A 33 22.80 -6.66 9.76
N LEU A 34 21.61 -6.37 9.24
CA LEU A 34 20.35 -6.88 9.78
C LEU A 34 20.27 -8.40 9.67
N TYR A 35 20.59 -8.95 8.50
CA TYR A 35 20.61 -10.40 8.27
C TYR A 35 21.58 -11.12 9.21
N LYS A 36 22.83 -10.63 9.31
CA LYS A 36 23.85 -11.18 10.22
C LYS A 36 23.43 -11.12 11.69
N ARG A 37 22.68 -10.08 12.08
CA ARG A 37 22.10 -9.99 13.43
C ARG A 37 20.98 -11.02 13.63
N LEU A 38 20.02 -11.09 12.72
CA LEU A 38 18.90 -12.03 12.80
C LEU A 38 19.36 -13.50 12.78
N LYS A 39 20.44 -13.81 12.04
CA LYS A 39 21.09 -15.11 12.06
C LYS A 39 21.60 -15.47 13.45
N ARG A 40 22.33 -14.55 14.10
CA ARG A 40 22.83 -14.72 15.47
C ARG A 40 21.70 -14.82 16.51
N GLU A 41 20.58 -14.14 16.27
CA GLU A 41 19.38 -14.21 17.10
C GLU A 41 18.52 -15.46 16.84
N ASN A 42 18.90 -16.35 15.91
CA ASN A 42 18.10 -17.51 15.47
C ASN A 42 16.67 -17.14 15.02
N ARG A 43 16.54 -16.00 14.34
CA ARG A 43 15.24 -15.47 13.87
C ARG A 43 15.08 -15.48 12.35
N LEU A 44 16.09 -15.90 11.58
CA LEU A 44 15.93 -16.09 10.14
C LEU A 44 15.07 -17.33 9.85
N LEU A 45 14.20 -17.24 8.85
CA LEU A 45 13.46 -18.40 8.33
C LEU A 45 14.40 -19.28 7.49
N VAL A 46 14.17 -20.59 7.51
CA VAL A 46 15.04 -21.62 6.91
C VAL A 46 15.29 -21.36 5.42
N ASP A 47 14.27 -20.87 4.73
CA ASP A 47 14.32 -20.72 3.28
C ASP A 47 15.08 -19.45 2.85
N GLY A 48 15.26 -18.48 3.75
CA GLY A 48 16.14 -17.29 3.62
C GLY A 48 15.84 -16.31 2.47
N THR A 49 15.24 -16.77 1.38
CA THR A 49 14.89 -16.06 0.17
C THR A 49 13.48 -15.53 0.30
N GLY A 50 13.35 -14.24 0.63
CA GLY A 50 12.10 -13.55 0.43
C GLY A 50 11.82 -13.36 -1.06
N THR A 51 10.55 -13.18 -1.42
CA THR A 51 10.09 -12.94 -2.80
C THR A 51 10.59 -11.61 -3.37
N GLY A 52 10.91 -10.63 -2.51
CA GLY A 52 11.20 -9.26 -2.90
C GLY A 52 9.97 -8.46 -3.33
N ASP A 53 8.77 -9.05 -3.26
CA ASP A 53 7.51 -8.37 -3.58
C ASP A 53 7.09 -7.47 -2.40
N ASN A 54 6.90 -6.19 -2.65
CA ASN A 54 6.51 -5.22 -1.62
C ASN A 54 5.03 -5.32 -1.20
N THR A 55 4.24 -6.15 -1.88
CA THR A 55 2.79 -6.27 -1.71
C THR A 55 2.32 -7.64 -1.24
N ASP A 56 3.19 -8.64 -1.14
CA ASP A 56 2.80 -9.99 -0.73
C ASP A 56 2.71 -10.16 0.80
N GLY A 57 3.19 -9.17 1.57
CA GLY A 57 3.17 -9.18 3.02
C GLY A 57 4.12 -10.20 3.67
N SER A 58 5.02 -10.81 2.90
CA SER A 58 5.96 -11.81 3.38
C SER A 58 7.21 -11.17 4.02
N THR A 59 7.93 -11.97 4.80
CA THR A 59 9.23 -11.59 5.39
C THR A 59 10.09 -12.84 5.54
N ASN A 60 11.41 -12.68 5.67
CA ASN A 60 12.34 -13.80 5.81
C ASN A 60 12.86 -13.98 7.25
N PHE A 61 12.19 -13.39 8.24
CA PHE A 61 12.55 -13.55 9.65
C PHE A 61 11.34 -13.49 10.57
N ILE A 62 11.48 -14.04 11.78
CA ILE A 62 10.45 -14.04 12.83
C ILE A 62 10.42 -12.66 13.50
N PRO A 63 9.36 -11.85 13.36
CA PRO A 63 9.26 -10.54 13.99
C PRO A 63 9.08 -10.66 15.51
N LYS A 64 9.59 -9.69 16.29
CA LYS A 64 9.41 -9.70 17.75
C LYS A 64 7.95 -9.60 18.18
N MET A 65 7.11 -8.93 17.38
CA MET A 65 5.66 -8.82 17.61
C MET A 65 4.87 -10.07 17.20
N GLY A 66 5.56 -11.09 16.66
CA GLY A 66 4.94 -12.24 16.03
C GLY A 66 4.55 -11.97 14.59
N TYR A 67 4.57 -13.02 13.78
CA TYR A 67 4.24 -12.94 12.35
C TYR A 67 2.79 -12.49 12.15
N GLU A 68 1.84 -13.16 12.81
CA GLU A 68 0.40 -12.90 12.66
C GLU A 68 0.01 -11.45 12.98
N THR A 69 0.61 -10.88 14.03
CA THR A 69 0.43 -9.47 14.40
C THR A 69 0.95 -8.52 13.34
N LEU A 70 2.15 -8.79 12.80
CA LEU A 70 2.74 -7.99 11.72
C LEU A 70 1.87 -8.06 10.46
N ALA A 71 1.47 -9.27 10.10
CA ALA A 71 0.60 -9.60 8.98
C ALA A 71 -0.73 -8.82 9.03
N ARG A 72 -1.46 -8.92 10.14
CA ARG A 72 -2.71 -8.18 10.36
C ARG A 72 -2.51 -6.68 10.36
N GLY A 73 -1.46 -6.20 11.02
CA GLY A 73 -1.15 -4.77 11.08
C GLY A 73 -0.82 -4.20 9.71
N TYR A 74 -0.02 -4.89 8.91
CA TYR A 74 0.29 -4.52 7.53
C TYR A 74 -0.97 -4.45 6.67
N LYS A 75 -1.82 -5.49 6.71
CA LYS A 75 -3.10 -5.48 6.00
C LYS A 75 -3.98 -4.31 6.41
N HIS A 76 -4.06 -4.03 7.71
CA HIS A 76 -4.82 -2.90 8.22
C HIS A 76 -4.30 -1.56 7.67
N VAL A 77 -2.98 -1.36 7.60
CA VAL A 77 -2.38 -0.16 7.00
C VAL A 77 -2.80 -0.05 5.53
N VAL A 78 -2.55 -1.07 4.72
CA VAL A 78 -2.80 -1.05 3.27
C VAL A 78 -4.29 -0.84 2.95
N ASP A 79 -5.18 -1.58 3.63
CA ASP A 79 -6.63 -1.46 3.46
C ASP A 79 -7.11 -0.05 3.83
N THR A 80 -6.55 0.54 4.90
CA THR A 80 -6.94 1.87 5.38
C THR A 80 -6.46 2.98 4.44
N ILE A 81 -5.18 2.98 4.06
CA ILE A 81 -4.62 4.08 3.24
C ILE A 81 -5.22 4.12 1.84
N TYR A 82 -5.67 2.98 1.29
CA TYR A 82 -6.30 2.91 -0.03
C TYR A 82 -7.83 2.80 0.01
N ALA A 83 -8.44 2.90 1.20
CA ALA A 83 -9.88 3.06 1.31
C ALA A 83 -10.31 4.35 0.57
N PRO A 84 -11.45 4.34 -0.16
CA PRO A 84 -11.85 5.49 -0.97
C PRO A 84 -11.93 6.80 -0.18
N ASN A 85 -12.42 6.78 1.06
CA ASN A 85 -12.48 8.01 1.84
C ASN A 85 -11.08 8.57 2.14
N GLN A 86 -10.19 7.74 2.68
CA GLN A 86 -8.85 8.16 3.08
C GLN A 86 -8.02 8.61 1.88
N TYR A 87 -8.06 7.84 0.79
CA TYR A 87 -7.28 8.13 -0.40
C TYR A 87 -7.67 9.45 -1.07
N TYR A 88 -8.98 9.70 -1.26
CA TYR A 88 -9.44 10.90 -1.95
C TYR A 88 -9.26 12.16 -1.09
N GLU A 89 -9.44 12.07 0.24
CA GLU A 89 -9.07 13.19 1.12
C GLU A 89 -7.56 13.46 1.10
N ARG A 90 -6.74 12.42 1.00
CA ARG A 90 -5.28 12.57 0.89
C ARG A 90 -4.86 13.26 -0.42
N ILE A 91 -5.57 13.01 -1.53
CA ILE A 91 -5.37 13.79 -2.77
C ILE A 91 -5.63 15.27 -2.51
N LYS A 92 -6.71 15.63 -1.81
CA LYS A 92 -6.98 17.05 -1.51
C LYS A 92 -5.88 17.68 -0.66
N THR A 93 -5.39 16.97 0.35
CA THR A 93 -4.23 17.42 1.16
C THR A 93 -3.02 17.67 0.27
N PHE A 94 -2.68 16.71 -0.59
CA PHE A 94 -1.56 16.84 -1.52
C PHE A 94 -1.71 18.06 -2.44
N LEU A 95 -2.87 18.22 -3.09
CA LEU A 95 -3.08 19.27 -4.07
C LEU A 95 -3.08 20.69 -3.47
N LYS A 96 -3.36 20.85 -2.18
CA LYS A 96 -3.25 22.14 -1.48
C LYS A 96 -1.80 22.60 -1.31
N GLU A 97 -0.91 21.67 -1.02
CA GLU A 97 0.49 21.95 -0.71
C GLU A 97 1.41 21.84 -1.94
N TYR A 98 0.96 21.15 -3.00
CA TYR A 98 1.78 20.83 -4.15
C TYR A 98 2.14 22.08 -4.97
N GLN A 99 3.45 22.37 -5.06
CA GLN A 99 4.00 23.46 -5.87
C GLN A 99 4.85 22.89 -7.00
N PRO A 100 4.30 22.73 -8.23
CA PRO A 100 5.06 22.20 -9.34
C PRO A 100 6.16 23.18 -9.78
N SER A 101 7.40 22.71 -9.84
CA SER A 101 8.56 23.50 -10.31
C SER A 101 8.50 23.80 -11.81
N ASN A 102 7.90 22.93 -12.61
CA ASN A 102 7.72 23.10 -14.05
C ASN A 102 6.25 23.25 -14.44
N LYS A 103 5.91 24.41 -15.01
CA LYS A 103 4.59 24.70 -15.59
C LYS A 103 4.52 24.21 -17.04
N GLY A 104 4.63 22.89 -17.23
CA GLY A 104 4.42 22.29 -18.55
C GLY A 104 3.02 22.63 -19.08
N LYS A 105 2.90 23.01 -20.36
CA LYS A 105 1.59 23.27 -20.98
C LYS A 105 0.92 21.93 -21.29
N PHE A 106 -0.14 21.59 -20.55
CA PHE A 106 -0.97 20.43 -20.89
C PHE A 106 -1.75 20.70 -22.18
N ARG A 107 -1.49 19.91 -23.23
CA ARG A 107 -2.22 19.99 -24.50
C ARG A 107 -3.29 18.90 -24.52
N VAL A 108 -4.55 19.32 -24.56
CA VAL A 108 -5.69 18.41 -24.68
C VAL A 108 -5.65 17.75 -26.07
N SER A 109 -5.88 16.45 -26.11
CA SER A 109 -6.01 15.68 -27.35
C SER A 109 -7.22 14.75 -27.23
N LEU A 110 -7.66 14.18 -28.36
CA LEU A 110 -8.81 13.27 -28.39
C LEU A 110 -8.65 12.07 -27.44
N ILE A 111 -7.41 11.57 -27.29
CA ILE A 111 -7.10 10.46 -26.37
C ILE A 111 -7.42 10.86 -24.92
N HIS A 112 -7.11 12.09 -24.52
CA HIS A 112 -7.42 12.60 -23.19
C HIS A 112 -8.93 12.70 -22.94
N LEU A 113 -9.71 13.11 -23.95
CA LEU A 113 -11.17 13.16 -23.86
C LEU A 113 -11.76 11.75 -23.70
N ILE A 114 -11.30 10.79 -24.50
CA ILE A 114 -11.72 9.38 -24.39
C ILE A 114 -11.34 8.81 -23.02
N ALA A 115 -10.13 9.10 -22.52
CA ALA A 115 -9.69 8.68 -21.20
C ALA A 115 -10.56 9.29 -20.08
N LEU A 116 -10.95 10.55 -20.20
CA LEU A 116 -11.83 11.22 -19.24
C LEU A 116 -13.23 10.60 -19.21
N ILE A 117 -13.84 10.33 -20.37
CA ILE A 117 -15.15 9.67 -20.47
C ILE A 117 -15.08 8.27 -19.84
N ARG A 118 -14.08 7.47 -20.21
CA ARG A 118 -13.87 6.11 -19.65
C ARG A 118 -13.68 6.16 -18.14
N THR A 119 -12.85 7.08 -17.65
CA THR A 119 -12.57 7.23 -16.21
C THR A 119 -13.82 7.67 -15.45
N THR A 120 -14.60 8.59 -16.01
CA THR A 120 -15.85 9.06 -15.39
C THR A 120 -16.88 7.94 -15.31
N TRP A 121 -16.98 7.10 -16.35
CA TRP A 121 -17.83 5.92 -16.32
C TRP A 121 -17.38 4.88 -15.28
N VAL A 122 -16.09 4.54 -15.25
CA VAL A 122 -15.55 3.52 -14.34
C VAL A 122 -15.58 4.02 -12.90
N LEU A 123 -14.95 5.17 -12.60
CA LEU A 123 -14.80 5.69 -11.24
C LEU A 123 -16.05 6.39 -10.73
N GLY A 124 -16.75 7.13 -11.59
CA GLY A 124 -17.91 7.95 -11.22
C GLY A 124 -19.25 7.22 -11.22
N ILE A 125 -19.35 6.05 -11.85
CA ILE A 125 -20.62 5.30 -11.93
C ILE A 125 -20.45 3.87 -11.40
N LYS A 126 -19.55 3.07 -11.97
CA LYS A 126 -19.42 1.64 -11.63
C LYS A 126 -18.75 1.36 -10.28
N GLU A 127 -17.74 2.13 -9.92
CA GLU A 127 -16.90 1.84 -8.76
C GLU A 127 -17.51 2.22 -7.41
N LYS A 128 -17.14 1.47 -6.35
CA LYS A 128 -17.63 1.69 -4.98
C LYS A 128 -17.26 3.06 -4.40
N GLY A 129 -16.20 3.70 -4.93
CA GLY A 129 -15.70 4.99 -4.48
C GLY A 129 -16.31 6.20 -5.21
N ARG A 130 -17.41 6.02 -5.97
CA ARG A 130 -17.98 7.05 -6.84
C ARG A 130 -18.34 8.36 -6.14
N MET A 131 -18.85 8.29 -4.91
CA MET A 131 -19.20 9.49 -4.16
C MET A 131 -17.95 10.31 -3.83
N GLN A 132 -16.86 9.65 -3.42
CA GLN A 132 -15.57 10.29 -3.15
C GLN A 132 -14.94 10.84 -4.43
N TYR A 133 -15.09 10.13 -5.55
CA TYR A 133 -14.69 10.61 -6.87
C TYR A 133 -15.37 11.93 -7.23
N TRP A 134 -16.71 11.99 -7.16
CA TRP A 134 -17.43 13.23 -7.47
C TRP A 134 -17.13 14.36 -6.50
N LYS A 135 -16.94 14.06 -5.20
CA LYS A 135 -16.48 15.05 -4.21
C LYS A 135 -15.10 15.62 -4.57
N LEU A 136 -14.17 14.80 -5.04
CA LEU A 136 -12.86 15.26 -5.50
C LEU A 136 -12.99 16.10 -6.76
N VAL A 137 -13.72 15.63 -7.78
CA VAL A 137 -13.93 16.35 -9.04
C VAL A 137 -14.53 17.74 -8.78
N GLY A 138 -15.63 17.81 -8.02
CA GLY A 138 -16.27 19.08 -7.68
C GLY A 138 -15.34 19.99 -6.87
N TRP A 139 -14.64 19.44 -5.87
CA TRP A 139 -13.69 20.22 -5.08
C TRP A 139 -12.53 20.76 -5.93
N THR A 140 -11.94 19.95 -6.80
CA THR A 140 -10.83 20.35 -7.66
C THR A 140 -11.27 21.41 -8.67
N LEU A 141 -12.43 21.26 -9.31
CA LEU A 141 -12.94 22.27 -10.25
C LEU A 141 -13.22 23.63 -9.57
N LEU A 142 -13.70 23.62 -8.32
CA LEU A 142 -14.06 24.85 -7.59
C LEU A 142 -12.88 25.51 -6.86
N LYS A 143 -11.90 24.74 -6.37
CA LYS A 143 -10.82 25.25 -5.52
C LYS A 143 -9.45 25.21 -6.19
N GLU A 144 -9.18 24.21 -7.01
CA GLU A 144 -7.86 23.96 -7.59
C GLU A 144 -7.93 23.55 -9.08
N PRO A 145 -8.61 24.33 -9.95
CA PRO A 145 -8.92 23.90 -11.32
C PRO A 145 -7.67 23.61 -12.16
N LYS A 146 -6.55 24.29 -11.87
CA LYS A 146 -5.23 24.05 -12.49
C LYS A 146 -4.72 22.62 -12.29
N PHE A 147 -5.15 21.94 -11.22
CA PHE A 147 -4.76 20.56 -10.91
C PHE A 147 -5.78 19.52 -11.36
N PHE A 148 -6.78 19.90 -12.16
CA PHE A 148 -7.80 18.96 -12.62
C PHE A 148 -7.21 17.72 -13.32
N PRO A 149 -6.31 17.83 -14.33
CA PRO A 149 -5.72 16.65 -14.96
C PRO A 149 -4.97 15.74 -13.96
N LEU A 150 -4.22 16.34 -13.03
CA LEU A 150 -3.48 15.61 -12.00
C LEU A 150 -4.42 14.92 -11.02
N SER A 151 -5.52 15.55 -10.62
CA SER A 151 -6.52 14.95 -9.72
C SER A 151 -7.15 13.70 -10.33
N ILE A 152 -7.46 13.72 -11.63
CA ILE A 152 -8.00 12.57 -12.35
C ILE A 152 -6.95 11.46 -12.46
N GLN A 153 -5.71 11.80 -12.78
CA GLN A 153 -4.60 10.85 -12.81
C GLN A 153 -4.42 10.15 -11.45
N LEU A 154 -4.42 10.91 -10.36
CA LEU A 154 -4.30 10.37 -9.00
C LEU A 154 -5.51 9.51 -8.63
N ALA A 155 -6.73 9.87 -9.04
CA ALA A 155 -7.92 9.05 -8.82
C ALA A 155 -7.83 7.69 -9.55
N ILE A 156 -7.28 7.67 -10.77
CA ILE A 156 -7.02 6.44 -11.53
C ILE A 156 -5.96 5.59 -10.82
N GLN A 157 -4.85 6.20 -10.38
CA GLN A 157 -3.82 5.50 -9.60
C GLN A 157 -4.40 4.91 -8.30
N GLY A 158 -5.22 5.67 -7.58
CA GLY A 158 -5.92 5.19 -6.39
C GLY A 158 -6.82 4.00 -6.63
N PHE A 159 -7.51 3.98 -7.77
CA PHE A 159 -8.27 2.81 -8.19
C PHE A 159 -7.37 1.59 -8.38
N HIS A 160 -6.24 1.74 -9.07
CA HIS A 160 -5.27 0.66 -9.23
C HIS A 160 -4.72 0.19 -7.88
N TYR A 161 -4.24 1.10 -7.03
CA TYR A 161 -3.69 0.75 -5.72
C TYR A 161 -4.71 0.00 -4.85
N ARG A 162 -5.98 0.40 -4.88
CA ARG A 162 -7.04 -0.33 -4.17
C ARG A 162 -7.27 -1.74 -4.70
N LYS A 163 -7.11 -1.97 -6.01
CA LYS A 163 -7.18 -3.32 -6.58
C LYS A 163 -5.97 -4.16 -6.20
N VAL A 164 -4.78 -3.56 -6.12
CA VAL A 164 -3.57 -4.22 -5.62
C VAL A 164 -3.71 -4.55 -4.14
N ALA A 165 -4.16 -3.60 -3.32
CA ALA A 165 -4.46 -3.77 -1.90
C ALA A 165 -5.42 -4.94 -1.63
N GLN A 166 -6.47 -5.09 -2.44
CA GLN A 166 -7.42 -6.21 -2.36
C GLN A 166 -6.78 -7.57 -2.66
N LYS A 167 -5.69 -7.59 -3.42
CA LYS A 167 -4.92 -8.81 -3.76
C LYS A 167 -3.85 -9.14 -2.75
N VAL A 168 -3.53 -8.24 -1.80
CA VAL A 168 -2.59 -8.51 -0.72
C VAL A 168 -3.11 -9.70 0.08
N ARG A 169 -2.53 -10.86 -0.20
CA ARG A 169 -2.77 -12.11 0.53
C ARG A 169 -1.74 -12.17 1.63
N VAL A 170 -2.16 -11.75 2.81
CA VAL A 170 -1.39 -12.06 3.99
C VAL A 170 -1.50 -13.56 4.19
N SER A 171 -0.40 -14.29 4.01
CA SER A 171 -0.35 -15.71 4.38
C SER A 171 -0.72 -15.80 5.85
N LEU A 172 -1.84 -16.44 6.15
CA LEU A 172 -2.33 -16.63 7.51
C LEU A 172 -2.30 -18.12 7.79
N THR A 173 -1.48 -18.49 8.76
CA THR A 173 -1.55 -19.72 9.58
C THR A 173 -1.38 -21.07 8.87
N SER A 174 -1.86 -21.29 7.65
CA SER A 174 -1.68 -22.54 6.90
C SER A 174 -0.22 -22.80 6.55
N ASP A 175 0.46 -21.78 6.03
CA ASP A 175 1.84 -21.91 5.56
C ASP A 175 2.81 -21.97 6.76
N ILE A 176 2.39 -21.43 7.91
CA ILE A 176 3.16 -21.48 9.16
C ILE A 176 3.05 -22.85 9.83
N GLN A 177 1.88 -23.49 9.84
CA GLN A 177 1.76 -24.87 10.34
C GLN A 177 2.59 -25.85 9.49
N GLU A 178 2.71 -25.59 8.19
CA GLU A 178 3.59 -26.34 7.30
C GLU A 178 5.07 -26.08 7.61
N LEU A 179 5.48 -24.83 7.78
CA LEU A 179 6.85 -24.47 8.18
C LEU A 179 7.22 -24.96 9.60
N GLU A 180 6.28 -24.97 10.54
CA GLU A 180 6.46 -25.53 11.89
C GLU A 180 6.51 -27.07 11.88
N ARG A 181 5.78 -27.73 10.96
CA ARG A 181 5.90 -29.17 10.73
C ARG A 181 7.26 -29.53 10.14
N ILE A 182 7.77 -28.74 9.19
CA ILE A 182 9.11 -28.92 8.61
C ILE A 182 10.22 -28.69 9.66
N ARG A 183 9.99 -27.80 10.64
CA ARG A 183 10.92 -27.54 11.75
C ARG A 183 11.03 -28.69 12.76
N LYS A 184 10.00 -29.55 12.90
CA LYS A 184 10.11 -30.75 13.75
C LYS A 184 10.79 -31.85 12.94
N PRO A 185 11.98 -32.34 13.33
CA PRO A 185 12.56 -33.48 12.66
C PRO A 185 11.60 -34.67 12.81
N ALA A 186 11.23 -35.28 11.68
CA ALA A 186 10.60 -36.59 11.66
C ALA A 186 11.62 -37.59 12.24
N GLY A 187 11.54 -37.86 13.55
CA GLY A 187 12.43 -38.84 14.19
C GLY A 187 12.87 -38.50 15.60
N THR A 188 11.92 -38.34 16.52
CA THR A 188 12.12 -38.83 17.90
C THR A 188 10.84 -39.55 18.29
N GLN A 189 10.71 -40.78 17.80
CA GLN A 189 9.86 -41.79 18.43
C GLN A 189 10.81 -42.69 19.22
N ASN A 190 10.70 -42.62 20.54
CA ASN A 190 11.09 -43.73 21.42
C ASN A 190 10.05 -44.83 21.30
#